data_AF-A0A955BWN8-F1
#
_entry.id   AF-A0A955BWN8-F1
#
_cell.length_a   1.000
_cell.length_b   1.000
_cell.length_c   1.000
_cell.angle_alpha   90.00
_cell.angle_beta   90.00
_cell.angle_gamma   90.00
#
_symmetry.space_group_name_H-M   'P 1'
#
loop_
_entity.id
_entity.type
_entity.pdbx_description
1 polymer ?
#
loop_
_entity_poly.entity_id
_entity_poly.type
_entity_poly.pdbx_seq_one_letter_code
_entity_poly.pdbx_strand_id
1 'polypeptide(L)' 'PPKSRGRADRDAQKKLKSLERKIAKLDEEKKALDANLLSVTDAAEAIMLQEQLVTLGGLVAGLEEEWLMLYNEAEG' A
#
# COMPACT_ATOMS: atom_id res chain seq x y z
N PRO A 1 23.07 -1.48 -27.22
CA PRO A 1 23.82 -1.73 -25.97
C PRO A 1 22.99 -2.56 -24.95
N PRO A 2 23.41 -3.79 -24.61
CA PRO A 2 22.67 -4.70 -23.72
C PRO A 2 22.77 -4.36 -22.22
N LYS A 3 23.64 -3.40 -21.81
CA LYS A 3 23.83 -3.01 -20.40
C LYS A 3 22.67 -2.20 -19.79
N SER A 4 21.77 -1.63 -20.60
CA SER A 4 20.67 -0.79 -20.12
C SER A 4 19.48 -1.59 -19.59
N ARG A 5 19.14 -2.73 -20.20
CA ARG A 5 18.02 -3.60 -19.76
C ARG A 5 18.23 -4.12 -18.33
N GLY A 6 19.37 -4.74 -18.05
CA GLY A 6 19.65 -5.26 -16.70
C GLY A 6 19.79 -4.20 -15.60
N ARG A 7 19.85 -2.90 -15.93
CA ARG A 7 19.71 -1.81 -14.94
C ARG A 7 18.25 -1.45 -14.74
N ALA A 8 17.47 -1.33 -15.82
CA ALA A 8 16.05 -1.08 -15.76
C ALA A 8 15.30 -2.16 -14.95
N ASP A 9 15.62 -3.45 -15.17
CA ASP A 9 14.99 -4.56 -14.45
C ASP A 9 15.27 -4.49 -12.94
N ARG A 10 16.51 -4.14 -12.56
CA ARG A 10 16.90 -3.99 -11.15
C ARG A 10 16.20 -2.80 -10.49
N ASP A 11 16.02 -1.71 -11.23
CA ASP A 11 15.34 -0.52 -10.71
C ASP A 11 13.83 -0.78 -10.57
N ALA A 12 13.21 -1.51 -11.51
CA ALA A 12 11.83 -1.98 -11.41
C ALA A 12 11.61 -2.90 -10.20
N GLN A 13 12.46 -3.91 -10.01
CA GLN A 13 12.40 -4.81 -8.84
C GLN A 13 12.56 -4.06 -7.51
N LYS A 14 13.41 -3.05 -7.44
CA LYS A 14 13.55 -2.21 -6.24
C LYS A 14 12.27 -1.44 -5.95
N LYS A 15 11.63 -0.90 -6.98
CA LYS A 15 10.39 -0.14 -6.86
C LYS A 15 9.22 -1.04 -6.44
N LEU A 16 9.08 -2.25 -7.01
CA LEU A 16 8.13 -3.27 -6.55
C LEU A 16 8.29 -3.59 -5.06
N LYS A 17 9.52 -3.92 -4.63
CA LYS A 17 9.81 -4.18 -3.21
C LYS A 17 9.54 -2.99 -2.29
N SER A 18 9.66 -1.76 -2.80
CA SER A 18 9.33 -0.57 -2.04
C SER A 18 7.83 -0.40 -1.86
N LEU A 19 7.05 -0.67 -2.91
CA LEU A 19 5.59 -0.65 -2.88
C LEU A 19 5.06 -1.73 -1.93
N GLU A 20 5.57 -2.97 -2.02
CA GLU A 20 5.22 -4.07 -1.11
C GLU A 20 5.41 -3.70 0.37
N ARG A 21 6.58 -3.13 0.72
CA ARG A 21 6.84 -2.69 2.10
C ARG A 21 5.90 -1.58 2.54
N LYS A 22 5.53 -0.67 1.63
CA LYS A 22 4.62 0.43 1.93
C LYS A 22 3.20 -0.08 2.14
N ILE A 23 2.72 -0.96 1.26
CA ILE A 23 1.41 -1.63 1.37
C ILE A 23 1.34 -2.38 2.69
N ALA A 24 2.32 -3.25 2.99
CA ALA A 24 2.36 -4.02 4.22
C ALA A 24 2.31 -3.14 5.48
N LYS A 25 3.02 -2.00 5.49
CA LYS A 25 2.95 -1.06 6.60
C LYS A 25 1.56 -0.44 6.76
N LEU A 26 0.94 -0.01 5.66
CA LEU A 26 -0.39 0.59 5.68
C LEU A 26 -1.47 -0.42 6.06
N ASP A 27 -1.32 -1.68 5.67
CA ASP A 27 -2.21 -2.77 6.10
C ASP A 27 -2.13 -3.01 7.59
N GLU A 28 -0.93 -3.02 8.18
CA GLU A 28 -0.78 -3.13 9.63
C GLU A 28 -1.38 -1.93 10.37
N GLU A 29 -1.20 -0.72 9.83
CA GLU A 29 -1.84 0.49 10.38
C GLU A 29 -3.37 0.41 10.31
N LYS A 30 -3.90 -0.04 9.16
CA LYS A 30 -5.33 -0.26 8.98
C LYS A 30 -5.87 -1.29 9.97
N LYS A 31 -5.19 -2.43 10.17
CA LYS A 31 -5.57 -3.45 11.16
C LYS A 31 -5.58 -2.89 12.58
N ALA A 32 -4.61 -2.05 12.93
CA ALA A 32 -4.56 -1.40 14.24
C ALA A 32 -5.74 -0.44 14.45
N LEU A 33 -6.09 0.36 13.45
CA LEU A 33 -7.26 1.24 13.51
C LEU A 33 -8.58 0.45 13.58
N ASP A 34 -8.70 -0.63 12.78
CA ASP A 34 -9.86 -1.54 12.82
C ASP A 34 -10.02 -2.14 14.23
N ALA A 35 -8.92 -2.52 14.89
CA ALA A 35 -8.95 -3.02 16.26
C ALA A 35 -9.36 -1.94 17.27
N ASN A 36 -8.89 -0.70 17.12
CA ASN A 36 -9.27 0.41 17.99
C ASN A 36 -10.77 0.73 17.88
N LEU A 37 -11.31 0.69 16.66
CA LEU A 37 -12.73 0.93 16.40
C LEU A 37 -13.65 -0.03 17.18
N LEU A 38 -13.22 -1.27 17.43
CA LEU A 38 -13.98 -2.26 18.21
C LEU A 38 -14.07 -1.91 19.70
N SER A 39 -13.19 -1.05 20.20
CA SER A 39 -13.10 -0.68 21.62
C SER A 39 -13.63 0.71 21.93
N VAL A 40 -13.86 1.54 20.91
CA VAL A 40 -14.26 2.93 21.07
C VAL A 40 -15.72 3.03 21.48
N THR A 41 -16.02 3.87 22.47
CA THR A 41 -17.39 4.11 22.96
C THR A 41 -17.91 5.50 22.62
N ASP A 42 -17.01 6.42 22.24
CA ASP A 42 -17.39 7.74 21.77
C ASP A 42 -17.73 7.72 20.27
N ALA A 43 -18.86 8.32 19.92
CA ALA A 43 -19.36 8.31 18.55
C ALA A 43 -18.53 9.20 17.61
N ALA A 44 -18.00 10.33 18.09
CA ALA A 44 -17.19 11.21 17.26
C ALA A 44 -15.83 10.57 16.97
N GLU A 45 -15.23 9.92 17.97
CA GLU A 45 -14.00 9.15 17.80
C GLU A 45 -14.18 7.97 16.83
N ALA A 46 -15.31 7.25 16.92
CA ALA A 46 -15.65 6.19 15.97
C ALA A 46 -15.72 6.69 14.51
N ILE A 47 -16.35 7.84 14.29
CA ILE A 47 -16.43 8.46 12.96
C ILE A 47 -15.03 8.81 12.44
N MET A 48 -14.19 9.43 13.29
CA MET A 48 -12.82 9.78 12.91
C MET A 48 -11.98 8.56 12.54
N LEU A 49 -12.09 7.47 13.31
CA LEU A 49 -11.40 6.20 13.01
C LEU A 49 -11.90 5.60 11.70
N GLN A 50 -13.22 5.63 11.44
CA GLN A 50 -13.80 5.15 10.20
C GLN A 50 -13.32 5.96 8.98
N GLU A 51 -13.24 7.28 9.08
CA GLU A 51 -12.71 8.15 8.02
C GLU A 51 -11.23 7.85 7.70
N GLN A 52 -10.43 7.58 8.73
CA GLN A 52 -9.04 7.16 8.56
C GLN A 52 -8.94 5.80 7.87
N LEU A 53 -9.79 4.84 8.26
CA LEU A 53 -9.85 3.52 7.61
C LEU A 53 -10.22 3.60 6.14
N VAL A 54 -11.21 4.43 5.78
CA VAL A 54 -11.58 4.69 4.38
C VAL A 54 -10.41 5.29 3.61
N THR A 55 -9.73 6.26 4.21
CA THR A 55 -8.56 6.92 3.59
C THR A 55 -7.41 5.93 3.37
N LEU A 56 -7.04 5.15 4.38
CA LEU A 56 -6.00 4.13 4.26
C LEU A 56 -6.37 3.05 3.25
N GLY A 57 -7.63 2.61 3.23
CA GLY A 57 -8.12 1.64 2.24
C GLY A 57 -7.94 2.13 0.80
N GLY A 58 -8.27 3.40 0.53
CA GLY A 58 -8.05 4.01 -0.78
C GLY A 58 -6.57 4.13 -1.15
N LEU A 59 -5.71 4.45 -0.17
CA LEU A 59 -4.26 4.52 -0.39
C LEU A 59 -3.64 3.15 -0.68
N VAL A 60 -4.06 2.11 0.05
CA VAL A 60 -3.62 0.72 -0.20
C VAL A 60 -4.02 0.30 -1.61
N ALA A 61 -5.30 0.46 -1.99
CA ALA A 61 -5.79 0.09 -3.31
C ALA A 61 -5.01 0.78 -4.44
N GLY A 62 -4.74 2.09 -4.32
CA GLY A 62 -3.96 2.81 -5.32
C GLY A 62 -2.50 2.35 -5.43
N LEU A 63 -1.89 1.90 -4.32
CA LEU A 63 -0.54 1.34 -4.34
C LEU A 63 -0.51 -0.08 -4.91
N GLU A 64 -1.54 -0.88 -4.68
CA GLU A 64 -1.71 -2.20 -5.29
C GLU A 64 -1.88 -2.08 -6.81
N GLU A 65 -2.66 -1.10 -7.28
CA GLU A 65 -2.77 -0.79 -8.71
C GLU A 65 -1.41 -0.36 -9.30
N GLU A 66 -0.66 0.53 -8.62
CA GLU A 66 0.69 0.91 -9.05
C GLU A 66 1.63 -0.30 -9.12
N TRP A 67 1.57 -1.16 -8.10
CA TRP A 67 2.38 -2.38 -8.05
C TRP A 67 2.02 -3.31 -9.21
N LEU A 68 0.74 -3.52 -9.49
CA LEU A 68 0.28 -4.41 -10.56
C LEU A 68 0.74 -3.91 -11.94
N MET A 69 0.62 -2.61 -12.20
CA MET A 69 1.11 -2.00 -13.45
C MET A 69 2.62 -2.21 -13.61
N LEU A 70 3.39 -1.88 -12.57
CA LEU A 70 4.85 -2.03 -12.60
C LEU A 70 5.29 -3.49 -12.72
N TYR A 71 4.56 -4.42 -12.11
CA TYR A 71 4.83 -5.85 -12.20
C TYR A 71 4.64 -6.33 -13.64
N ASN A 72 3.53 -5.96 -14.27
CA ASN A 72 3.25 -6.30 -15.66
C ASN A 72 4.28 -5.69 -16.62
N GLU A 73 4.76 -4.47 -16.37
CA GLU A 73 5.84 -3.84 -17.13
C GLU A 73 7.20 -4.54 -16.96
N ALA A 74 7.45 -5.15 -15.80
CA ALA A 74 8.70 -5.83 -15.51
C ALA A 74 8.76 -7.27 -16.05
N GLU A 75 7.59 -7.93 -16.16
CA GLU A 75 7.47 -9.30 -16.67
C GLU A 75 7.22 -9.37 -18.20
N GLY A 76 6.80 -8.27 -18.82
CA GLY A 76 6.57 -8.14 -20.27
C GLY A 76 7.83 -7.79 -21.08
#